data_AF-A0AAT9SX61-F1
#
_entry.id   AF-A0AAT9SX61-F1
#
_cell.length_a   1.000
_cell.length_b   1.000
_cell.length_c   1.000
_cell.angle_alpha   90.00
_cell.angle_beta   90.00
_cell.angle_gamma   90.00
#
_symmetry.space_group_name_H-M   'P 1'
#
loop_
_entity.id
_entity.type
_entity.pdbx_description
1 polymer ?
#
loop_
_entity_poly.entity_id
_entity_poly.type
_entity_poly.pdbx_seq_one_letter_code
_entity_poly.pdbx_strand_id
1 'polypeptide(L)'
;MQTILGRVFWSVALVATCLSGAASAQQGSAYGVGLRIAQTRGYANTDCYARVFAKHAIVVENDRGQRGWRAPSTPAYNAEQRSRCGVDRLQDLAMRRGAERFGAAGAPRPRGGVYGLGLKVAAERGYSGSDAACFARTYATFASPHPAPRGHVTYVIAGASMHSYSQELFRACGISR
;
A
#
# COMPACT_ATOMS: atom_id res chain seq x y z
N MET A 1 -79.48 -5.36 30.12
CA MET A 1 -79.23 -4.70 28.81
C MET A 1 -77.77 -4.26 28.84
N GLN A 2 -76.82 -5.07 28.36
CA GLN A 2 -76.12 -4.91 27.06
C GLN A 2 -75.70 -3.44 26.83
N THR A 3 -74.42 -3.07 26.78
CA THR A 3 -73.44 -3.50 25.76
C THR A 3 -71.97 -3.29 26.18
N ILE A 4 -71.12 -4.10 25.55
CA ILE A 4 -69.65 -4.14 25.57
C ILE A 4 -69.07 -3.09 24.59
N LEU A 5 -68.08 -2.30 25.02
CA LEU A 5 -67.08 -1.60 24.19
C LEU A 5 -65.93 -1.19 25.15
N GLY A 6 -64.71 -1.74 25.12
CA GLY A 6 -63.87 -2.04 23.98
C GLY A 6 -62.96 -0.84 23.72
N ARG A 7 -61.66 -0.92 24.06
CA ARG A 7 -60.53 -0.46 23.23
C ARG A 7 -59.18 -0.56 23.94
N VAL A 8 -58.41 -1.50 23.41
CA VAL A 8 -56.96 -1.67 23.49
C VAL A 8 -56.27 -0.37 23.09
N PHE A 9 -55.55 0.28 24.02
CA PHE A 9 -54.68 1.41 23.69
C PHE A 9 -53.27 0.89 23.38
N TRP A 10 -52.91 1.08 22.11
CA TRP A 10 -51.63 0.80 21.49
C TRP A 10 -50.49 1.64 22.10
N SER A 11 -49.41 0.98 22.49
CA SER A 11 -48.12 1.61 22.79
C SER A 11 -47.38 1.92 21.49
N VAL A 12 -47.34 3.20 21.08
CA VAL A 12 -46.45 3.66 20.01
C VAL A 12 -45.19 4.25 20.66
N ALA A 13 -44.18 3.41 20.89
CA ALA A 13 -42.84 3.85 21.23
C ALA A 13 -42.08 4.17 19.94
N LEU A 14 -42.16 5.42 19.49
CA LEU A 14 -41.42 5.94 18.34
C LEU A 14 -40.00 6.29 18.82
N VAL A 15 -39.12 5.28 18.87
CA VAL A 15 -37.69 5.45 19.12
C VAL A 15 -37.07 6.01 17.84
N ALA A 16 -37.07 7.33 17.71
CA ALA A 16 -36.26 8.05 16.73
C ALA A 16 -34.79 7.98 17.17
N THR A 17 -34.15 6.82 16.98
CA THR A 17 -32.69 6.72 16.96
C THR A 17 -32.23 7.34 15.65
N CYS A 18 -31.99 8.65 15.68
CA CYS A 18 -31.08 9.27 14.74
C CYS A 18 -29.72 8.62 14.96
N LEU A 19 -29.46 7.53 14.22
CA LEU A 19 -28.10 7.09 13.90
C LEU A 19 -27.45 8.27 13.16
N SER A 20 -26.88 9.19 13.93
CA SER A 20 -25.72 9.96 13.50
C SER A 20 -24.62 8.93 13.28
N GLY A 21 -24.68 8.24 12.14
CA GLY A 21 -23.57 7.52 11.58
C GLY A 21 -22.50 8.56 11.29
N ALA A 22 -21.71 8.89 12.32
CA ALA A 22 -20.38 9.42 12.11
C ALA A 22 -19.64 8.32 11.35
N ALA A 23 -19.73 8.37 10.02
CA ALA A 23 -18.74 7.80 9.13
C ALA A 23 -17.44 8.55 9.41
N SER A 24 -16.87 8.28 10.58
CA SER A 24 -15.54 8.68 10.97
C SER A 24 -14.65 7.76 10.14
N ALA A 25 -14.45 8.15 8.88
CA ALA A 25 -13.34 7.68 8.09
C ALA A 25 -12.12 7.79 9.01
N GLN A 26 -11.55 6.65 9.38
CA GLN A 26 -10.41 6.55 10.29
C GLN A 26 -9.19 7.20 9.59
N GLN A 27 -9.15 8.52 9.58
CA GLN A 27 -7.98 9.30 9.20
C GLN A 27 -6.98 9.11 10.33
N GLY A 28 -6.19 8.05 10.21
CA GLY A 28 -5.08 7.78 11.11
C GLY A 28 -4.21 9.03 11.25
N SER A 29 -3.55 9.19 12.40
CA SER A 29 -2.72 10.36 12.69
C SER A 29 -1.67 10.58 11.58
N ALA A 30 -1.24 11.83 11.39
CA ALA A 30 -0.17 12.17 10.45
C ALA A 30 1.07 11.30 10.69
N TYR A 31 1.40 11.03 11.95
CA TYR A 31 2.44 10.10 12.36
C TYR A 31 2.20 8.68 11.83
N GLY A 32 1.00 8.11 12.03
CA GLY A 32 0.68 6.77 11.56
C GLY A 32 0.75 6.62 10.04
N VAL A 33 0.31 7.64 9.29
CA VAL A 33 0.47 7.71 7.84
C VAL A 33 1.96 7.76 7.47
N GLY A 34 2.74 8.61 8.13
CA GLY A 34 4.19 8.70 7.94
C GLY A 34 4.90 7.38 8.19
N LEU A 35 4.53 6.67 9.25
CA LEU A 35 5.10 5.36 9.63
C LEU A 35 4.83 4.31 8.56
N ARG A 36 3.57 4.20 8.10
CA ARG A 36 3.19 3.28 7.02
C ARG A 36 3.94 3.56 5.72
N ILE A 37 4.13 4.85 5.39
CA ILE A 37 4.93 5.25 4.23
C ILE A 37 6.38 4.80 4.39
N ALA A 38 6.99 5.05 5.56
CA ALA A 38 8.38 4.68 5.81
C ALA A 38 8.60 3.16 5.73
N GLN A 39 7.69 2.38 6.31
CA GLN A 39 7.71 0.92 6.27
C GLN A 39 7.58 0.40 4.84
N THR A 40 6.59 0.89 4.10
CA THR A 40 6.39 0.52 2.69
C THR A 40 7.60 0.87 1.82
N ARG A 41 8.31 1.94 2.16
CA ARG A 41 9.52 2.38 1.45
C ARG A 41 10.80 1.67 1.92
N GLY A 42 10.75 0.88 2.99
CA GLY A 42 11.92 0.19 3.52
C GLY A 42 12.96 1.11 4.14
N TYR A 43 12.56 2.27 4.70
CA TYR A 43 13.52 3.15 5.38
C TYR A 43 13.99 2.54 6.69
N ALA A 44 15.31 2.60 6.96
CA ALA A 44 15.88 2.05 8.19
C ALA A 44 15.34 2.75 9.45
N ASN A 45 15.16 4.07 9.40
CA ASN A 45 14.70 4.87 10.55
C ASN A 45 13.23 5.31 10.38
N THR A 46 12.32 4.33 10.42
CA THR A 46 10.88 4.55 10.16
C THR A 46 10.21 5.48 11.17
N ASP A 47 10.55 5.37 12.45
CA ASP A 47 10.02 6.23 13.52
C ASP A 47 10.47 7.69 13.36
N CYS A 48 11.77 7.94 13.13
CA CYS A 48 12.27 9.29 12.86
C CYS A 48 11.55 9.90 11.64
N TYR A 49 11.43 9.14 10.55
CA TYR A 49 10.72 9.59 9.36
C TYR A 49 9.28 9.97 9.69
N ALA A 50 8.57 9.17 10.49
CA ALA A 50 7.18 9.39 10.85
C ALA A 50 6.98 10.65 11.70
N ARG A 51 7.90 10.94 12.64
CA ARG A 51 7.87 12.19 13.44
C ARG A 51 8.11 13.41 12.57
N VAL A 52 9.13 13.39 11.71
CA VAL A 52 9.41 14.50 10.80
C VAL A 52 8.28 14.66 9.78
N PHE A 53 7.70 13.56 9.27
CA PHE A 53 6.50 13.62 8.44
C PHE A 53 5.35 14.30 9.16
N ALA A 54 5.02 13.89 10.39
CA ALA A 54 3.93 14.46 11.17
C ALA A 54 4.09 15.96 11.40
N LYS A 55 5.33 16.42 11.65
CA LYS A 55 5.67 17.84 11.82
C LYS A 55 5.38 18.68 10.56
N HIS A 56 5.59 18.13 9.37
CA HIS A 56 5.46 18.83 8.08
C HIS A 56 4.17 18.46 7.33
N ALA A 57 3.32 17.61 7.91
CA ALA A 57 2.12 17.13 7.26
C ALA A 57 1.02 18.17 7.30
N ILE A 58 0.37 18.36 6.16
CA ILE A 58 -0.86 19.12 6.01
C ILE A 58 -1.99 18.15 5.66
N VAL A 59 -3.22 18.52 6.03
CA VAL A 59 -4.41 17.83 5.54
C VAL A 59 -4.70 18.31 4.13
N VAL A 60 -4.82 17.38 3.19
CA VAL A 60 -5.19 17.64 1.80
C VAL A 60 -6.46 16.88 1.50
N GLU A 61 -7.40 17.54 0.84
CA GLU A 61 -8.61 16.93 0.32
C GLU A 61 -8.41 16.56 -1.15
N ASN A 62 -8.87 15.39 -1.56
CA ASN A 62 -8.86 14.99 -2.96
C ASN A 62 -10.15 15.41 -3.68
N ASP A 63 -10.19 15.24 -5.00
CA ASP A 63 -11.34 15.58 -5.84
C ASP A 63 -12.65 14.84 -5.49
N ARG A 64 -12.56 13.82 -4.61
CA ARG A 64 -13.69 13.04 -4.10
C ARG A 64 -14.11 13.46 -2.68
N GLY A 65 -13.59 14.58 -2.17
CA GLY A 65 -13.88 15.08 -0.82
C GLY A 65 -13.19 14.30 0.31
N GLN A 66 -12.28 13.38 0.01
CA GLN A 66 -11.60 12.59 1.03
C GLN A 66 -10.37 13.34 1.53
N ARG A 67 -10.32 13.56 2.84
CA ARG A 67 -9.19 14.19 3.52
C ARG A 67 -8.11 13.17 3.86
N GLY A 68 -6.84 13.54 3.69
CA GLY A 68 -5.69 12.71 4.02
C GLY A 68 -4.46 13.54 4.36
N TRP A 69 -3.46 12.90 4.97
CA TRP A 69 -2.22 13.57 5.36
C TRP A 69 -1.19 13.54 4.25
N ARG A 70 -0.61 14.70 3.94
CA ARG A 70 0.47 14.84 2.96
C ARG A 70 1.53 15.78 3.49
N ALA A 71 2.80 15.39 3.40
CA ALA A 71 3.93 16.28 3.61
C ALA A 71 4.45 16.78 2.23
N PRO A 72 4.26 18.08 1.90
CA PRO A 72 4.81 18.66 0.67
C PRO A 72 6.33 18.55 0.65
N SER A 73 6.92 18.34 -0.52
CA SER A 73 8.38 18.22 -0.68
C SER A 73 9.11 19.56 -0.60
N THR A 74 8.95 20.29 0.51
CA THR A 74 9.62 21.57 0.73
C THR A 74 11.11 21.38 1.03
N PRO A 75 11.98 22.38 0.76
CA PRO A 75 13.39 22.32 1.13
C PRO A 75 13.62 22.03 2.61
N ALA A 76 12.83 22.67 3.49
CA ALA A 76 12.91 22.47 4.94
C ALA A 76 12.60 21.02 5.35
N TYR A 77 11.52 20.45 4.82
CA TYR A 77 11.16 19.06 5.12
C TYR A 77 12.22 18.07 4.61
N ASN A 78 12.70 18.24 3.38
CA ASN A 78 13.70 17.35 2.80
C ASN A 78 15.05 17.44 3.54
N ALA A 79 15.46 18.65 3.93
CA ALA A 79 16.68 18.86 4.72
C ALA A 79 16.56 18.23 6.11
N GLU A 80 15.42 18.35 6.78
CA GLU A 80 15.19 17.74 8.10
C GLU A 80 15.19 16.21 8.02
N GLN A 81 14.55 15.62 7.00
CA GLN A 81 14.60 14.17 6.78
C GLN A 81 16.01 13.64 6.53
N ARG A 82 16.80 14.36 5.71
CA ARG A 82 18.19 13.97 5.40
C ARG A 82 19.08 14.08 6.62
N SER A 83 19.04 15.23 7.30
CA SER A 83 19.92 15.51 8.45
C SER A 83 19.57 14.71 9.70
N ARG A 84 18.28 14.49 10.00
CA ARG A 84 17.86 13.78 11.22
C ARG A 84 17.69 12.28 11.04
N CYS A 85 17.16 11.87 9.89
CA CYS A 85 16.77 10.48 9.68
C CYS A 85 17.65 9.75 8.67
N GLY A 86 18.63 10.44 8.04
CA GLY A 86 19.46 9.86 6.98
C GLY A 86 18.69 9.54 5.71
N VAL A 87 17.47 10.08 5.54
CA VAL A 87 16.58 9.77 4.40
C VAL A 87 16.75 10.82 3.32
N ASP A 88 17.35 10.44 2.18
CA ASP A 88 17.34 11.27 0.97
C ASP A 88 16.04 11.06 0.16
N ARG A 89 15.00 11.80 0.56
CA ARG A 89 13.68 11.71 -0.07
C ARG A 89 13.68 12.17 -1.53
N LEU A 90 14.55 13.10 -1.92
CA LEU A 90 14.61 13.58 -3.30
C LEU A 90 15.21 12.49 -4.20
N GLN A 91 16.26 11.83 -3.74
CA GLN A 91 16.82 10.68 -4.43
C GLN A 91 15.83 9.52 -4.52
N ASP A 92 15.12 9.17 -3.42
CA ASP A 92 14.06 8.15 -3.42
C ASP A 92 12.96 8.47 -4.44
N LEU A 93 12.45 9.72 -4.45
CA LEU A 93 11.43 10.14 -5.40
C LEU A 93 11.92 10.12 -6.85
N ALA A 94 13.17 10.53 -7.10
CA ALA A 94 13.76 10.48 -8.44
C ALA A 94 13.91 9.03 -8.93
N MET A 95 14.40 8.14 -8.07
CA MET A 95 14.53 6.72 -8.34
C MET A 95 13.18 6.06 -8.65
N ARG A 96 12.14 6.39 -7.87
CA ARG A 96 10.78 5.86 -8.09
C ARG A 96 10.13 6.41 -9.35
N ARG A 97 10.27 7.71 -9.65
CA ARG A 97 9.85 8.26 -10.95
C ARG A 97 10.58 7.59 -12.12
N GLY A 98 11.85 7.24 -11.93
CA GLY A 98 12.60 6.40 -12.85
C GLY A 98 11.90 5.04 -13.05
N ALA A 99 11.67 4.30 -11.95
CA ALA A 99 11.00 3.00 -11.99
C ALA A 99 9.60 3.04 -12.63
N GLU A 100 8.81 4.08 -12.38
CA GLU A 100 7.51 4.30 -13.03
C GLU A 100 7.65 4.45 -14.56
N ARG A 101 8.67 5.18 -15.04
CA ARG A 101 8.96 5.29 -16.48
C ARG A 101 9.34 3.94 -17.09
N PHE A 102 10.02 3.08 -16.35
CA PHE A 102 10.35 1.73 -16.80
C PHE A 102 9.19 0.73 -16.66
N GLY A 103 8.13 1.10 -15.95
CA GLY A 103 6.84 0.39 -15.94
C GLY A 103 5.86 0.87 -17.01
N ALA A 104 6.12 2.03 -17.63
CA ALA A 104 5.27 2.62 -18.65
C ALA A 104 5.23 1.78 -19.95
N ALA A 105 4.15 1.90 -20.70
CA ALA A 105 4.03 1.27 -22.02
C ALA A 105 5.21 1.68 -22.92
N GLY A 106 5.99 0.69 -23.37
CA GLY A 106 7.17 0.91 -24.24
C GLY A 106 8.53 0.89 -23.54
N ALA A 107 8.59 0.72 -22.22
CA ALA A 107 9.86 0.60 -21.52
C ALA A 107 10.66 -0.67 -21.91
N PRO A 108 12.01 -0.63 -21.88
CA PRO A 108 12.85 -1.80 -22.11
C PRO A 108 12.48 -2.94 -21.16
N ARG A 109 11.97 -4.05 -21.70
CA ARG A 109 11.62 -5.23 -20.91
C ARG A 109 12.81 -6.17 -20.80
N PRO A 110 13.01 -6.81 -19.63
CA PRO A 110 14.00 -7.88 -19.51
C PRO A 110 13.74 -8.96 -20.56
N ARG A 111 14.81 -9.59 -21.06
CA ARG A 111 14.72 -10.65 -22.08
C ARG A 111 13.91 -11.82 -21.49
N GLY A 112 12.76 -12.15 -22.07
CA GLY A 112 11.79 -13.11 -21.51
C GLY A 112 10.75 -12.52 -20.54
N GLY A 113 10.75 -11.20 -20.34
CA GLY A 113 9.79 -10.49 -19.50
C GLY A 113 9.90 -10.79 -18.01
N VAL A 114 8.90 -10.36 -17.24
CA VAL A 114 8.82 -10.60 -15.79
C VAL A 114 8.65 -12.10 -15.49
N TYR A 115 8.02 -12.85 -16.39
CA TYR A 115 7.93 -14.32 -16.30
C TYR A 115 9.31 -14.99 -16.36
N GLY A 116 10.17 -14.60 -17.30
CA GLY A 116 11.54 -15.13 -17.39
C GLY A 116 12.38 -14.82 -16.14
N LEU A 117 12.20 -13.63 -15.56
CA LEU A 117 12.75 -13.28 -14.24
C LEU A 117 12.19 -14.20 -13.14
N GLY A 118 10.88 -14.43 -13.14
CA GLY A 118 10.22 -15.34 -12.23
C GLY A 118 10.77 -16.77 -12.30
N LEU A 119 11.06 -17.28 -13.49
CA LEU A 119 11.69 -18.59 -13.69
C LEU A 119 13.10 -18.64 -13.09
N LYS A 120 13.90 -17.58 -13.28
CA LYS A 120 15.23 -17.48 -12.69
C LYS A 120 15.17 -17.50 -11.15
N VAL A 121 14.29 -16.69 -10.57
CA VAL A 121 14.07 -16.64 -9.11
C VAL A 121 13.53 -17.98 -8.60
N ALA A 122 12.66 -18.66 -9.35
CA ALA A 122 12.16 -19.98 -9.00
C ALA A 122 13.30 -21.00 -8.93
N ALA A 123 14.19 -21.02 -9.92
CA ALA A 123 15.35 -21.90 -9.97
C ALA A 123 16.34 -21.61 -8.83
N GLU A 124 16.60 -20.33 -8.51
CA GLU A 124 17.42 -19.92 -7.35
C GLU A 124 16.82 -20.40 -6.01
N ARG A 125 15.50 -20.61 -5.96
CA ARG A 125 14.78 -21.18 -4.82
C ARG A 125 14.64 -22.70 -4.88
N GLY A 126 15.23 -23.37 -5.87
CA GLY A 126 15.20 -24.82 -6.01
C GLY A 126 13.90 -25.38 -6.61
N TYR A 127 13.02 -24.52 -7.14
CA TYR A 127 11.84 -24.98 -7.88
C TYR A 127 12.21 -25.32 -9.32
N SER A 128 11.56 -26.33 -9.88
CA SER A 128 11.73 -26.76 -11.27
C SER A 128 10.39 -27.19 -11.87
N GLY A 129 10.36 -27.47 -13.18
CA GLY A 129 9.17 -28.01 -13.84
C GLY A 129 7.91 -27.16 -13.70
N SER A 130 6.79 -27.81 -13.36
CA SER A 130 5.49 -27.17 -13.17
C SER A 130 5.49 -26.12 -12.06
N ASP A 131 6.24 -26.36 -11.00
CA ASP A 131 6.29 -25.49 -9.82
C ASP A 131 7.01 -24.20 -10.14
N ALA A 132 8.13 -24.29 -10.88
CA ALA A 132 8.84 -23.12 -11.39
C ALA A 132 7.97 -22.29 -12.34
N ALA A 133 7.22 -22.94 -13.24
CA ALA A 133 6.31 -22.25 -14.15
C ALA A 133 5.14 -21.58 -13.41
N CYS A 134 4.56 -22.24 -12.39
CA CYS A 134 3.52 -21.67 -11.55
C CYS A 134 4.04 -20.47 -10.75
N PHE A 135 5.19 -20.63 -10.09
CA PHE A 135 5.89 -19.55 -9.39
C PHE A 135 6.12 -18.35 -10.30
N ALA A 136 6.63 -18.58 -11.52
CA ALA A 136 6.96 -17.53 -12.46
C ALA A 136 5.72 -16.77 -12.96
N ARG A 137 4.58 -17.45 -13.16
CA ARG A 137 3.30 -16.79 -13.49
C ARG A 137 2.84 -15.89 -12.34
N THR A 138 2.81 -16.42 -11.12
CA THR A 138 2.40 -15.66 -9.93
C THR A 138 3.34 -14.48 -9.72
N TYR A 139 4.65 -14.69 -9.82
CA TYR A 139 5.64 -13.62 -9.74
C TYR A 139 5.41 -12.54 -10.80
N ALA A 140 5.14 -12.90 -12.06
CA ALA A 140 4.87 -11.94 -13.12
C ALA A 140 3.62 -11.08 -12.87
N THR A 141 2.62 -11.61 -12.16
CA THR A 141 1.40 -10.88 -11.76
C THR A 141 1.66 -9.85 -10.67
N PHE A 142 2.48 -10.19 -9.67
CA PHE A 142 2.66 -9.37 -8.46
C PHE A 142 3.95 -8.54 -8.45
N ALA A 143 4.92 -8.87 -9.30
CA ALA A 143 6.19 -8.16 -9.34
C ALA A 143 6.02 -6.79 -10.00
N SER A 144 6.61 -5.79 -9.34
CA SER A 144 6.58 -4.41 -9.77
C SER A 144 8.00 -3.89 -10.02
N PRO A 145 8.17 -2.94 -10.95
CA PRO A 145 9.44 -2.25 -11.12
C PRO A 145 9.88 -1.60 -9.81
N HIS A 146 11.11 -1.86 -9.40
CA HIS A 146 11.73 -1.28 -8.23
C HIS A 146 13.08 -0.67 -8.59
N PRO A 147 13.37 0.54 -8.09
CA PRO A 147 14.67 1.14 -8.33
C PRO A 147 15.79 0.30 -7.70
N ALA A 148 16.88 0.14 -8.43
CA ALA A 148 18.09 -0.51 -7.97
C ALA A 148 19.28 0.45 -8.03
N PRO A 149 20.39 0.14 -7.33
CA PRO A 149 21.62 0.93 -7.42
C PRO A 149 22.08 1.13 -8.87
N ARG A 150 22.69 2.29 -9.15
CA ARG A 150 23.23 2.67 -10.47
C ARG A 150 22.18 2.90 -11.58
N GLY A 151 20.93 3.18 -11.22
CA GLY A 151 19.89 3.56 -12.19
C GLY A 151 19.29 2.39 -12.97
N HIS A 152 19.58 1.15 -12.56
CA HIS A 152 18.90 -0.03 -13.09
C HIS A 152 17.52 -0.19 -12.44
N VAL A 153 16.63 -0.90 -13.13
CA VAL A 153 15.34 -1.34 -12.58
C VAL A 153 15.37 -2.82 -12.36
N THR A 154 14.98 -3.22 -11.15
CA THR A 154 14.74 -4.61 -10.78
C THR A 154 13.24 -4.84 -10.69
N TYR A 155 12.81 -6.09 -10.70
CA TYR A 155 11.42 -6.44 -10.41
C TYR A 155 11.40 -7.09 -9.03
N VAL A 156 10.51 -6.64 -8.16
CA VAL A 156 10.35 -7.21 -6.82
C VAL A 156 8.88 -7.29 -6.46
N ILE A 157 8.55 -8.21 -5.56
CA ILE A 157 7.26 -8.21 -4.87
C ILE A 157 7.35 -7.14 -3.79
N ALA A 158 6.63 -6.02 -3.96
CA ALA A 158 6.64 -4.95 -2.97
C ALA A 158 5.97 -5.43 -1.67
N GLY A 159 6.38 -4.88 -0.52
CA GLY A 159 5.87 -5.30 0.79
C GLY A 159 4.34 -5.27 0.91
N ALA A 160 3.68 -4.29 0.27
CA ALA A 160 2.22 -4.20 0.23
C ALA A 160 1.54 -5.37 -0.50
N SER A 161 2.19 -5.92 -1.54
CA SER A 161 1.70 -7.08 -2.31
C SER A 161 2.18 -8.42 -1.75
N MET A 162 3.10 -8.43 -0.78
CA MET A 162 3.75 -9.66 -0.31
C MET A 162 2.77 -10.65 0.30
N HIS A 163 1.80 -10.17 1.07
CA HIS A 163 0.76 -11.01 1.65
C HIS A 163 -0.09 -11.68 0.57
N SER A 164 -0.64 -10.91 -0.37
CA SER A 164 -1.43 -11.45 -1.50
C SER A 164 -0.62 -12.38 -2.39
N TYR A 165 0.65 -12.04 -2.64
CA TYR A 165 1.57 -12.91 -3.38
C TYR A 165 1.76 -14.25 -2.68
N SER A 166 2.05 -14.27 -1.38
CA SER A 166 2.23 -15.51 -0.62
C SER A 166 0.95 -16.37 -0.59
N GLN A 167 -0.21 -15.74 -0.43
CA GLN A 167 -1.50 -16.42 -0.44
C GLN A 167 -1.79 -17.06 -1.82
N GLU A 168 -1.55 -16.33 -2.90
CA GLU A 168 -1.76 -16.86 -4.26
C GLU A 168 -0.76 -17.95 -4.61
N LEU A 169 0.50 -17.80 -4.18
CA LEU A 169 1.53 -18.81 -4.38
C LEU A 169 1.16 -20.13 -3.69
N PHE A 170 0.64 -20.05 -2.47
CA PHE A 170 0.14 -21.21 -1.76
C PHE A 170 -1.12 -21.79 -2.42
N ARG A 171 -2.12 -20.95 -2.73
CA ARG A 171 -3.41 -21.37 -3.29
C ARG A 171 -3.26 -22.01 -4.67
N ALA A 172 -2.49 -21.39 -5.56
CA ALA A 172 -2.40 -21.78 -6.97
C ALA A 172 -1.27 -22.78 -7.24
N CYS A 173 -0.18 -22.72 -6.48
CA CYS A 173 1.01 -23.53 -6.73
C CYS A 173 1.30 -24.55 -5.63
N GLY A 174 0.59 -24.53 -4.49
CA GLY A 174 0.91 -25.37 -3.34
C GLY A 174 2.26 -25.02 -2.68
N ILE A 175 2.87 -23.89 -3.05
CA ILE A 175 4.18 -23.48 -2.58
C ILE A 175 3.99 -22.62 -1.33
N SER A 176 4.31 -23.17 -0.17
CA SER A 176 4.51 -22.43 1.07
C SER A 176 6.00 -22.18 1.27
N ARG A 177 6.39 -20.91 1.37
CA ARG A 177 7.73 -20.49 1.83
C ARG A 177 7.59 -19.27 2.70
#